data_AF-A0A2K8T3V1-F1
#
_entry.id   AF-A0A2K8T3V1-F1
#
_cell.length_a   1.000
_cell.length_b   1.000
_cell.length_c   1.000
_cell.angle_alpha   90.00
_cell.angle_beta   90.00
_cell.angle_gamma   90.00
#
_symmetry.space_group_name_H-M   'P 1'
#
loop_
_entity.id
_entity.type
_entity.pdbx_description
1 polymer ?
#
loop_
_entity_poly.entity_id
_entity_poly.type
_entity_poly.pdbx_seq_one_letter_code
_entity_poly.pdbx_strand_id
1 'polypeptide(L)'
;MADRGTDKVGKIIYIFRISMIVSIILFLGLSSAWGRRLKSIGSRECKANGRVVNGGDRFLAAGSQLCPGDRINPVNGRTVSALCYLNGKLLDFKQSKIFDASDECSLPQKKAKLCTGLNPSGCNNTKSPHEDQDIPTLISPYGSSMLSSRPKISWYAVSNAISYTVIVSSYEFYWEKTVDKTVTTLPYPKEQKELKLGNTYNFTVIANKDKSLASSEPLVIIVLPEKEQNEIKRRVQHINELNLPPDEAAIFDLHAIYMSRNLLNEAIEALEARVAAGSQNPTLYRVLADRYLEAWLPNEALRNYNVANELAKRSRNLDELAKVQQGLNLVESYNHPPTRINPAQK
;
A
#
# COMPACT_ATOMS: atom_id res chain seq x y z
N MET A 1 -68.41 -3.34 -0.57
CA MET A 1 -69.11 -2.38 -1.44
C MET A 1 -68.09 -1.31 -1.79
N ALA A 2 -67.39 -1.40 -2.93
CA ALA A 2 -67.83 -0.97 -4.27
C ALA A 2 -68.13 0.55 -4.29
N ASP A 3 -67.65 1.39 -5.21
CA ASP A 3 -66.75 1.29 -6.37
C ASP A 3 -66.36 2.74 -6.76
N ARG A 4 -65.22 2.87 -7.43
CA ARG A 4 -64.70 3.87 -8.40
C ARG A 4 -65.20 5.33 -8.51
N GLY A 5 -64.19 6.18 -8.77
CA GLY A 5 -64.20 7.29 -9.76
C GLY A 5 -63.12 8.34 -9.47
N THR A 6 -61.88 8.22 -9.99
CA THR A 6 -61.32 8.97 -11.17
C THR A 6 -61.78 10.43 -11.24
N ASP A 7 -60.97 11.49 -11.40
CA ASP A 7 -59.75 11.66 -12.18
C ASP A 7 -59.28 13.13 -11.99
N LYS A 8 -57.96 13.41 -12.06
CA LYS A 8 -57.34 14.43 -12.94
C LYS A 8 -55.97 14.90 -12.45
N VAL A 9 -54.99 14.51 -13.26
CA VAL A 9 -53.60 14.96 -13.32
C VAL A 9 -53.56 16.38 -13.87
N GLY A 10 -52.87 17.29 -13.16
CA GLY A 10 -52.52 18.63 -13.63
C GLY A 10 -51.00 18.84 -13.58
N LYS A 11 -50.34 18.65 -14.72
CA LYS A 11 -48.92 18.98 -14.95
C LYS A 11 -48.74 20.50 -14.95
N ILE A 12 -47.91 21.02 -14.05
CA ILE A 12 -47.44 22.41 -14.08
C ILE A 12 -46.15 22.45 -14.93
N ILE A 13 -46.25 23.08 -16.10
CA ILE A 13 -45.13 23.36 -17.00
C ILE A 13 -44.58 24.75 -16.62
N TYR A 14 -43.35 24.80 -16.12
CA TYR A 14 -42.61 26.04 -15.93
C TYR A 14 -41.93 26.44 -17.25
N ILE A 15 -42.41 27.53 -17.86
CA ILE A 15 -41.78 28.18 -19.01
C ILE A 15 -40.75 29.18 -18.46
N PHE A 16 -39.47 28.82 -18.49
CA PHE A 16 -38.38 29.79 -18.29
C PHE A 16 -38.14 30.55 -19.60
N ARG A 17 -38.41 31.85 -19.59
CA ARG A 17 -37.98 32.78 -20.65
C ARG A 17 -36.48 33.07 -20.47
N ILE A 18 -35.68 32.69 -21.46
CA ILE A 18 -34.27 33.09 -21.57
C ILE A 18 -34.24 34.42 -22.32
N SER A 19 -33.99 35.52 -21.62
CA SER A 19 -33.61 36.79 -22.25
C SER A 19 -32.13 36.73 -22.63
N MET A 20 -31.85 36.72 -23.93
CA MET A 20 -30.52 37.01 -24.46
C MET A 20 -30.18 38.48 -24.19
N ILE A 21 -29.12 38.74 -23.43
CA ILE A 21 -28.44 40.03 -23.42
C ILE A 21 -27.21 39.88 -24.30
N VAL A 22 -27.28 40.54 -25.46
CA VAL A 22 -26.17 40.76 -26.39
C VAL A 22 -25.37 41.96 -25.84
N SER A 23 -24.16 41.72 -25.35
CA SER A 23 -23.19 42.79 -25.08
C SER A 23 -22.04 42.67 -26.08
N ILE A 24 -22.07 43.60 -27.04
CA ILE A 24 -21.01 43.91 -27.98
C ILE A 24 -19.94 44.71 -27.23
N ILE A 25 -18.72 44.19 -27.14
CA ILE A 25 -17.53 44.98 -26.83
C ILE A 25 -16.51 44.71 -27.94
N LEU A 26 -16.27 45.73 -28.75
CA LEU A 26 -15.23 45.83 -29.77
C LEU A 26 -14.41 47.07 -29.42
N PHE A 27 -13.14 46.90 -29.03
CA PHE A 27 -11.98 47.18 -29.89
C PHE A 27 -10.66 47.33 -29.10
N LEU A 28 -9.62 46.68 -29.66
CA LEU A 28 -8.17 46.98 -29.67
C LEU A 28 -7.47 47.14 -28.31
N GLY A 29 -6.46 46.36 -27.93
CA GLY A 29 -5.38 45.78 -28.72
C GLY A 29 -4.07 46.37 -28.22
N LEU A 30 -3.28 45.59 -27.48
CA LEU A 30 -1.82 45.74 -27.36
C LEU A 30 -1.22 44.56 -26.58
N SER A 31 -0.13 44.03 -27.15
CA SER A 31 0.86 43.09 -26.58
C SER A 31 0.41 41.66 -26.26
N SER A 32 0.56 40.84 -27.29
CA SER A 32 0.91 39.43 -27.22
C SER A 32 2.04 39.13 -26.21
N ALA A 33 1.69 38.56 -25.07
CA ALA A 33 2.57 37.71 -24.27
C ALA A 33 1.82 36.41 -23.97
N TRP A 34 1.41 35.74 -25.06
CA TRP A 34 0.89 34.37 -24.97
C TRP A 34 1.97 33.45 -24.41
N GLY A 35 1.59 32.84 -23.29
CA GLY A 35 1.83 31.44 -22.99
C GLY A 35 2.98 30.79 -23.75
N ARG A 36 4.17 30.83 -23.14
CA ARG A 36 5.02 29.65 -23.25
C ARG A 36 4.23 28.53 -22.62
N ARG A 37 3.58 27.70 -23.46
CA ARG A 37 3.41 26.29 -23.13
C ARG A 37 4.78 25.87 -22.62
N LEU A 38 4.88 25.59 -21.33
CA LEU A 38 5.95 24.76 -20.81
C LEU A 38 5.96 23.57 -21.75
N LYS A 39 7.00 23.50 -22.59
CA LYS A 39 7.42 22.26 -23.23
C LYS A 39 7.25 21.22 -22.13
N SER A 40 6.38 20.23 -22.33
CA SER A 40 6.43 19.04 -21.49
C SER A 40 7.89 18.67 -21.47
N ILE A 41 8.53 18.84 -20.32
CA ILE A 41 9.89 18.37 -20.10
C ILE A 41 9.75 16.89 -20.46
N GLY A 42 10.34 16.50 -21.60
CA GLY A 42 10.20 15.17 -22.14
C GLY A 42 10.44 14.20 -20.99
N SER A 43 9.56 13.20 -20.86
CA SER A 43 9.67 12.07 -19.94
C SER A 43 11.13 11.84 -19.57
N ARG A 44 11.57 12.40 -18.44
CA ARG A 44 12.94 12.21 -17.98
C ARG A 44 12.99 10.76 -17.54
N GLU A 45 13.67 9.92 -18.33
CA GLU A 45 13.99 8.55 -17.93
C GLU A 45 14.97 8.60 -16.76
N CYS A 46 14.44 8.83 -15.57
CA CYS A 46 15.15 8.69 -14.32
C CYS A 46 14.29 7.83 -13.40
N LYS A 47 14.95 7.06 -12.53
CA LYS A 47 14.26 6.47 -11.40
C LYS A 47 14.08 7.57 -10.35
N ALA A 48 12.84 8.08 -10.25
CA ALA A 48 12.51 9.10 -9.25
C ALA A 48 12.82 8.59 -7.84
N ASN A 49 13.47 9.43 -7.04
CA ASN A 49 13.84 9.14 -5.65
C ASN A 49 13.04 9.96 -4.64
N GLY A 50 12.18 10.85 -5.12
CA GLY A 50 11.28 11.62 -4.28
C GLY A 50 10.24 12.39 -5.07
N ARG A 51 9.52 13.24 -4.35
CA ARG A 51 8.48 14.12 -4.91
C ARG A 51 8.43 15.45 -4.18
N VAL A 52 8.21 16.54 -4.91
CA VAL A 52 7.86 17.83 -4.32
C VAL A 52 6.41 17.78 -3.80
N VAL A 53 6.20 18.04 -2.50
CA VAL A 53 4.88 17.88 -1.87
C VAL A 53 4.14 19.19 -1.62
N ASN A 54 4.76 20.33 -1.85
CA ASN A 54 4.10 21.63 -1.75
C ASN A 54 4.54 22.58 -2.88
N GLY A 55 3.81 23.67 -3.05
CA GLY A 55 4.26 24.76 -3.92
C GLY A 55 5.39 25.56 -3.26
N GLY A 56 6.07 26.39 -4.05
CA GLY A 56 7.09 27.31 -3.54
C GLY A 56 8.46 27.15 -4.18
N ASP A 57 8.63 26.17 -5.07
CA ASP A 57 9.79 26.10 -5.95
C ASP A 57 9.57 27.02 -7.17
N ARG A 58 10.66 27.57 -7.72
CA ARG A 58 10.62 28.43 -8.92
C ARG A 58 10.31 27.67 -10.21
N PHE A 59 10.65 26.39 -10.28
CA PHE A 59 10.63 25.60 -11.51
C PHE A 59 9.85 24.29 -11.37
N LEU A 60 9.78 23.73 -10.16
CA LEU A 60 9.09 22.48 -9.88
C LEU A 60 7.69 22.74 -9.34
N ALA A 61 6.67 22.15 -9.95
CA ALA A 61 5.31 22.19 -9.42
C ALA A 61 5.16 21.22 -8.23
N ALA A 62 4.22 21.50 -7.32
CA ALA A 62 3.77 20.51 -6.36
C ALA A 62 3.31 19.25 -7.11
N GLY A 63 3.70 18.08 -6.62
CA GLY A 63 3.47 16.79 -7.29
C GLY A 63 4.58 16.38 -8.26
N SER A 64 5.57 17.24 -8.56
CA SER A 64 6.67 16.86 -9.47
C SER A 64 7.55 15.78 -8.85
N GLN A 65 7.83 14.73 -9.62
CA GLN A 65 8.83 13.73 -9.24
C GLN A 65 10.24 14.36 -9.24
N LEU A 66 11.10 13.88 -8.35
CA LEU A 66 12.47 14.32 -8.19
C LEU A 66 13.45 13.21 -8.59
N CYS A 67 14.28 13.49 -9.58
CA CYS A 67 15.42 12.68 -9.98
C CYS A 67 16.67 13.06 -9.17
N PRO A 68 17.64 12.14 -9.00
CA PRO A 68 18.99 12.51 -8.60
C PRO A 68 19.54 13.64 -9.48
N GLY A 69 20.05 14.70 -8.85
CA GLY A 69 20.64 15.85 -9.54
C GLY A 69 19.64 16.97 -9.86
N ASP A 70 18.34 16.77 -9.62
CA ASP A 70 17.37 17.86 -9.75
C ASP A 70 17.65 18.96 -8.74
N ARG A 71 17.47 20.22 -9.14
CA ARG A 71 17.72 21.36 -8.26
C ARG A 71 16.40 21.90 -7.73
N ILE A 72 16.25 21.86 -6.42
CA ILE A 72 15.20 22.55 -5.68
C ILE A 72 15.63 24.01 -5.53
N ASN A 73 14.77 24.93 -5.94
CA ASN A 73 14.98 26.38 -5.94
C ASN A 73 13.78 27.07 -5.27
N PRO A 74 13.76 27.17 -3.93
CA PRO A 74 12.71 27.88 -3.24
C PRO A 74 12.61 29.34 -3.71
N VAL A 75 11.39 29.82 -3.91
CA VAL A 75 11.09 31.26 -4.06
C VAL A 75 11.47 31.95 -2.75
N ASN A 76 11.97 33.18 -2.82
CA ASN A 76 12.47 33.91 -1.65
C ASN A 76 11.44 33.90 -0.50
N GLY A 77 11.87 33.46 0.68
CA GLY A 77 11.04 33.36 1.88
C GLY A 77 10.11 32.13 1.94
N ARG A 78 10.05 31.30 0.90
CA ARG A 78 9.27 30.06 0.90
C ARG A 78 10.13 28.85 1.29
N THR A 79 9.47 27.83 1.81
CA THR A 79 10.05 26.51 2.06
C THR A 79 9.44 25.53 1.08
N VAL A 80 10.27 24.77 0.38
CA VAL A 80 9.84 23.65 -0.47
C VAL A 80 10.02 22.38 0.34
N SER A 81 8.99 21.54 0.39
CA SER A 81 9.03 20.24 1.04
C SER A 81 9.08 19.14 0.00
N ALA A 82 9.91 18.12 0.23
CA ALA A 82 9.99 16.94 -0.64
C ALA A 82 9.88 15.63 0.14
N LEU A 83 9.10 14.68 -0.36
CA LEU A 83 9.06 13.29 0.10
C LEU A 83 10.23 12.53 -0.49
N CYS A 84 10.99 11.82 0.35
CA CYS A 84 11.98 10.83 -0.05
C CYS A 84 11.33 9.45 -0.17
N TYR A 85 11.43 8.81 -1.34
CA TYR A 85 10.86 7.46 -1.53
C TYR A 85 11.64 6.38 -0.79
N LEU A 86 12.95 6.57 -0.61
CA LEU A 86 13.79 5.57 0.06
C LEU A 86 13.50 5.45 1.56
N ASN A 87 13.21 6.55 2.25
CA ASN A 87 13.05 6.56 3.70
C ASN A 87 11.73 7.17 4.20
N GLY A 88 10.82 7.56 3.29
CA GLY A 88 9.49 8.11 3.59
C GLY A 88 9.47 9.44 4.34
N LYS A 89 10.62 10.12 4.49
CA LYS A 89 10.73 11.40 5.18
C LYS A 89 10.30 12.57 4.29
N LEU A 90 9.74 13.60 4.91
CA LEU A 90 9.63 14.92 4.31
C LEU A 90 10.86 15.74 4.68
N LEU A 91 11.50 16.33 3.67
CA LEU A 91 12.64 17.22 3.80
C LEU A 91 12.21 18.64 3.43
N ASP A 92 12.66 19.63 4.21
CA ASP A 92 12.34 21.03 4.01
C ASP A 92 13.55 21.82 3.50
N PHE A 93 13.37 22.51 2.37
CA PHE A 93 14.41 23.28 1.68
C PHE A 93 14.05 24.76 1.73
N LYS A 94 14.86 25.54 2.44
CA LYS A 94 14.75 27.01 2.50
C LYS A 94 15.67 27.75 1.53
N GLN A 95 16.63 27.04 0.94
CA GLN A 95 17.61 27.57 0.00
C GLN A 95 17.79 26.62 -1.18
N SER A 96 18.36 27.13 -2.27
CA SER A 96 18.62 26.32 -3.46
C SER A 96 19.56 25.16 -3.13
N LYS A 97 19.15 23.94 -3.45
CA LYS A 97 19.92 22.73 -3.18
C LYS A 97 19.70 21.69 -4.29
N ILE A 98 20.74 20.93 -4.59
CA ILE A 98 20.63 19.75 -5.45
C ILE A 98 20.00 18.63 -4.62
N PHE A 99 18.91 18.09 -5.11
CA PHE A 99 18.29 16.89 -4.57
C PHE A 99 19.15 15.69 -4.95
N ASP A 100 19.97 15.26 -3.98
CA ASP A 100 20.72 14.02 -4.07
C ASP A 100 20.22 13.07 -2.99
N ALA A 101 19.65 11.95 -3.45
CA ALA A 101 19.07 10.95 -2.57
C ALA A 101 20.12 10.19 -1.75
N SER A 102 21.40 10.29 -2.11
CA SER A 102 22.50 9.55 -1.46
C SER A 102 22.84 10.03 -0.05
N ASP A 103 22.52 11.28 0.31
CA ASP A 103 22.81 11.86 1.63
C ASP A 103 21.56 12.09 2.51
N GLU A 104 20.47 12.64 1.96
CA GLU A 104 19.31 13.05 2.78
C GLU A 104 18.14 12.05 2.74
N CYS A 105 18.01 11.33 1.62
CA CYS A 105 17.02 10.27 1.46
C CYS A 105 17.58 8.89 1.83
N SER A 106 18.82 8.81 2.30
CA SER A 106 19.47 7.55 2.61
C SER A 106 18.68 6.77 3.67
N LEU A 107 18.64 5.45 3.48
CA LEU A 107 18.14 4.55 4.51
C LEU A 107 19.09 4.64 5.72
N PRO A 108 18.56 4.63 6.96
CA PRO A 108 19.42 4.51 8.14
C PRO A 108 20.26 3.22 7.99
N GLN A 109 21.58 3.33 8.16
CA GLN A 109 22.58 2.29 7.84
C GLN A 109 22.44 0.98 8.64
N LYS A 110 21.44 0.87 9.53
CA LYS A 110 21.15 -0.31 10.35
C LYS A 110 19.71 -0.79 10.18
N LYS A 111 19.21 -0.94 8.95
CA LYS A 111 18.14 -1.92 8.74
C LYS A 111 18.81 -3.29 8.76
N ALA A 112 18.62 -4.05 9.84
CA ALA A 112 18.90 -5.48 9.78
C ALA A 112 18.21 -6.02 8.52
N LYS A 113 18.93 -6.79 7.69
CA LYS A 113 18.29 -7.52 6.59
C LYS A 113 17.27 -8.44 7.23
N LEU A 114 16.01 -8.02 7.21
CA LEU A 114 14.91 -8.84 7.70
C LEU A 114 14.84 -10.06 6.79
N CYS A 115 14.83 -11.24 7.41
CA CYS A 115 14.46 -12.48 6.74
C CYS A 115 13.01 -12.33 6.29
N THR A 116 12.81 -12.24 4.98
CA THR A 116 11.50 -12.04 4.34
C THR A 116 11.44 -12.92 3.10
N GLY A 117 10.26 -13.19 2.56
CA GLY A 117 10.16 -13.93 1.30
C GLY A 117 10.84 -13.20 0.12
N LEU A 118 11.10 -11.90 0.21
CA LEU A 118 11.90 -11.16 -0.78
C LEU A 118 13.41 -11.31 -0.59
N ASN A 119 13.85 -11.62 0.63
CA ASN A 119 15.25 -11.78 0.98
C ASN A 119 15.40 -13.01 1.89
N PRO A 120 15.38 -14.23 1.32
CA PRO A 120 15.52 -15.47 2.08
C PRO A 120 16.94 -15.70 2.60
N SER A 121 17.93 -14.92 2.15
CA SER A 121 19.31 -15.06 2.58
C SER A 121 19.44 -14.78 4.09
N GLY A 122 19.95 -15.77 4.84
CA GLY A 122 20.11 -15.66 6.30
C GLY A 122 18.88 -16.05 7.13
N CYS A 123 17.83 -16.63 6.52
CA CYS A 123 16.75 -17.25 7.26
C CYS A 123 17.22 -18.58 7.87
N ASN A 124 17.41 -18.63 9.19
CA ASN A 124 17.63 -19.88 9.89
C ASN A 124 16.33 -20.70 9.82
N ASN A 125 16.35 -21.79 9.06
CA ASN A 125 15.25 -22.74 8.87
C ASN A 125 14.04 -22.16 8.12
N THR A 126 14.03 -22.25 6.80
CA THR A 126 12.77 -22.22 6.04
C THR A 126 11.98 -23.48 6.40
N LYS A 127 10.87 -23.33 7.14
CA LYS A 127 9.90 -24.42 7.31
C LYS A 127 9.45 -24.88 5.91
N SER A 128 9.43 -26.19 5.71
CA SER A 128 9.08 -26.79 4.43
C SER A 128 7.60 -26.50 4.11
N PRO A 129 7.22 -26.20 2.85
CA PRO A 129 5.83 -25.92 2.47
C PRO A 129 4.82 -27.03 2.80
N HIS A 130 5.30 -28.23 3.13
CA HIS A 130 4.49 -29.43 3.31
C HIS A 130 4.17 -29.80 4.77
N GLU A 131 4.81 -29.20 5.78
CA GLU A 131 4.51 -29.51 7.20
C GLU A 131 3.37 -28.65 7.79
N ASP A 132 2.96 -27.57 7.11
CA ASP A 132 2.09 -26.53 7.69
C ASP A 132 0.62 -26.56 7.21
N GLN A 133 0.20 -27.49 6.33
CA GLN A 133 -1.22 -27.55 5.88
C GLN A 133 -2.22 -27.83 7.00
N ASP A 134 -1.73 -28.34 8.14
CA ASP A 134 -2.53 -28.64 9.31
C ASP A 134 -2.54 -27.53 10.37
N ILE A 135 -1.83 -26.42 10.13
CA ILE A 135 -1.69 -25.28 11.04
C ILE A 135 -2.35 -24.04 10.41
N PRO A 136 -3.10 -23.23 11.18
CA PRO A 136 -3.65 -22.00 10.64
C PRO A 136 -2.53 -20.99 10.38
N THR A 137 -2.41 -20.52 9.15
CA THR A 137 -1.50 -19.42 8.79
C THR A 137 -2.26 -18.09 8.84
N LEU A 138 -1.78 -17.16 9.65
CA LEU A 138 -2.28 -15.78 9.66
C LEU A 138 -1.99 -15.09 8.32
N ILE A 139 -3.02 -14.52 7.72
CA ILE A 139 -2.93 -13.72 6.49
C ILE A 139 -3.27 -12.24 6.73
N SER A 140 -3.70 -11.85 7.92
CA SER A 140 -3.89 -10.44 8.31
C SER A 140 -4.03 -10.37 9.84
N PRO A 141 -3.54 -9.31 10.51
CA PRO A 141 -2.73 -8.19 9.97
C PRO A 141 -1.36 -8.62 9.44
N TYR A 142 -0.69 -7.77 8.66
CA TYR A 142 0.64 -8.03 8.08
C TYR A 142 1.78 -7.30 8.81
N GLY A 143 2.98 -7.88 8.75
CA GLY A 143 4.22 -7.21 9.17
C GLY A 143 4.41 -7.15 10.68
N SER A 144 5.21 -6.19 11.14
CA SER A 144 5.57 -6.05 12.57
C SER A 144 4.98 -4.81 13.23
N SER A 145 4.26 -3.98 12.49
CA SER A 145 3.68 -2.72 12.99
C SER A 145 2.42 -2.35 12.23
N MET A 146 1.50 -1.67 12.90
CA MET A 146 0.25 -1.17 12.31
C MET A 146 -0.22 0.14 12.96
N LEU A 147 -1.15 0.81 12.29
CA LEU A 147 -1.85 2.01 12.77
C LEU A 147 -3.16 1.66 13.50
N SER A 148 -3.85 0.59 13.08
CA SER A 148 -5.18 0.27 13.58
C SER A 148 -5.17 -0.24 15.03
N SER A 149 -6.04 0.33 15.87
CA SER A 149 -6.35 -0.21 17.22
C SER A 149 -7.35 -1.37 17.18
N ARG A 150 -7.94 -1.64 16.02
CA ARG A 150 -8.97 -2.67 15.77
C ARG A 150 -8.73 -3.37 14.42
N PRO A 151 -7.62 -4.11 14.25
CA PRO A 151 -7.29 -4.77 12.99
C PRO A 151 -8.29 -5.90 12.66
N LYS A 152 -8.50 -6.12 11.36
CA LYS A 152 -9.15 -7.32 10.85
C LYS A 152 -8.15 -8.49 10.94
N ILE A 153 -8.58 -9.61 11.48
CA ILE A 153 -7.74 -10.81 11.64
C ILE A 153 -8.24 -11.87 10.66
N SER A 154 -7.35 -12.39 9.82
CA SER A 154 -7.70 -13.39 8.82
C SER A 154 -6.66 -14.49 8.77
N TRP A 155 -7.07 -15.71 8.44
CA TRP A 155 -6.20 -16.89 8.35
C TRP A 155 -6.65 -17.85 7.24
N TYR A 156 -5.78 -18.79 6.83
CA TYR A 156 -6.22 -19.87 5.94
C TYR A 156 -7.02 -20.94 6.69
N ALA A 157 -8.01 -21.48 5.99
CA ALA A 157 -8.75 -22.63 6.50
C ALA A 157 -7.81 -23.85 6.65
N VAL A 158 -7.96 -24.54 7.77
CA VAL A 158 -7.27 -25.79 8.09
C VAL A 158 -8.24 -26.95 7.85
N SER A 159 -7.74 -28.01 7.22
CA SER A 159 -8.53 -29.21 6.98
C SER A 159 -8.99 -29.83 8.30
N ASN A 160 -10.24 -30.33 8.33
CA ASN A 160 -10.87 -30.95 9.51
C ASN A 160 -11.03 -30.04 10.75
N ALA A 161 -10.86 -28.72 10.61
CA ALA A 161 -11.21 -27.79 11.68
C ALA A 161 -12.73 -27.75 11.90
N ILE A 162 -13.14 -27.79 13.17
CA ILE A 162 -14.54 -27.65 13.60
C ILE A 162 -14.86 -26.22 14.07
N SER A 163 -13.85 -25.49 14.53
CA SER A 163 -13.92 -24.07 14.89
C SER A 163 -12.52 -23.46 14.93
N TYR A 164 -12.45 -22.14 15.05
CA TYR A 164 -11.20 -21.42 15.29
C TYR A 164 -11.31 -20.58 16.56
N THR A 165 -10.25 -20.54 17.35
CA THR A 165 -10.10 -19.61 18.47
C THR A 165 -9.04 -18.57 18.11
N VAL A 166 -9.45 -17.30 18.05
CA VAL A 166 -8.55 -16.16 17.84
C VAL A 166 -8.19 -15.58 19.20
N ILE A 167 -6.90 -15.42 19.45
CA ILE A 167 -6.36 -14.88 20.70
C ILE A 167 -5.54 -13.64 20.38
N VAL A 168 -5.78 -12.55 21.12
CA VAL A 168 -4.93 -11.36 21.10
C VAL A 168 -4.48 -11.05 22.51
N SER A 169 -3.16 -11.03 22.71
CA SER A 169 -2.57 -10.87 24.03
C SER A 169 -1.40 -9.89 24.04
N SER A 170 -1.14 -9.30 25.21
CA SER A 170 0.03 -8.50 25.55
C SER A 170 0.21 -8.53 27.07
N TYR A 171 1.17 -7.78 27.60
CA TYR A 171 1.28 -7.56 29.04
C TYR A 171 -0.01 -6.90 29.58
N GLU A 172 -0.71 -7.58 30.48
CA GLU A 172 -1.99 -7.16 31.09
C GLU A 172 -3.12 -6.87 30.07
N PHE A 173 -3.05 -7.48 28.88
CA PHE A 173 -4.10 -7.41 27.89
C PHE A 173 -4.34 -8.80 27.32
N TYR A 174 -5.60 -9.23 27.30
CA TYR A 174 -5.99 -10.50 26.75
C TYR A 174 -7.45 -10.47 26.33
N TRP A 175 -7.72 -10.98 25.14
CA TRP A 175 -9.05 -11.46 24.78
C TRP A 175 -8.93 -12.63 23.82
N GLU A 176 -9.96 -13.46 23.82
CA GLU A 176 -10.13 -14.51 22.82
C GLU A 176 -11.56 -14.56 22.28
N LYS A 177 -11.72 -15.12 21.08
CA LYS A 177 -13.03 -15.34 20.47
C LYS A 177 -13.01 -16.59 19.63
N THR A 178 -13.97 -17.49 19.88
CA THR A 178 -14.19 -18.69 19.08
C THR A 178 -15.24 -18.42 18.00
N VAL A 179 -14.96 -18.87 16.79
CA VAL A 179 -15.83 -18.77 15.60
C VAL A 179 -15.98 -20.12 14.93
N ASP A 180 -17.05 -20.28 14.15
CA ASP A 180 -17.28 -21.52 13.41
C ASP A 180 -16.21 -21.76 12.32
N LYS A 181 -16.06 -23.01 11.87
CA LYS A 181 -15.10 -23.41 10.83
C LYS A 181 -15.24 -22.68 9.49
N THR A 182 -16.39 -22.10 9.16
CA THR A 182 -16.58 -21.35 7.91
C THR A 182 -16.04 -19.92 7.99
N VAL A 183 -15.79 -19.41 9.19
CA VAL A 183 -15.20 -18.09 9.41
C VAL A 183 -13.68 -18.19 9.36
N THR A 184 -13.08 -17.53 8.38
CA THR A 184 -11.62 -17.36 8.22
C THR A 184 -11.18 -15.90 8.29
N THR A 185 -12.12 -15.01 8.58
CA THR A 185 -11.90 -13.58 8.74
C THR A 185 -12.79 -13.06 9.86
N LEU A 186 -12.16 -12.50 10.87
CA LEU A 186 -12.79 -11.91 12.04
C LEU A 186 -12.55 -10.39 12.02
N PRO A 187 -13.59 -9.58 11.74
CA PRO A 187 -13.55 -8.16 12.08
C PRO A 187 -13.30 -8.02 13.58
N TYR A 188 -12.51 -7.03 13.98
CA TYR A 188 -12.20 -6.82 15.39
C TYR A 188 -13.50 -6.69 16.21
N PRO A 189 -13.70 -7.51 17.26
CA PRO A 189 -14.98 -7.51 17.96
C PRO A 189 -15.20 -6.19 18.71
N LYS A 190 -16.38 -5.57 18.53
CA LYS A 190 -16.71 -4.24 19.08
C LYS A 190 -16.74 -4.25 20.61
N GLU A 191 -17.17 -5.37 21.18
CA GLU A 191 -17.24 -5.64 22.62
C GLU A 191 -15.87 -5.76 23.29
N GLN A 192 -14.82 -6.05 22.52
CA GLN A 192 -13.47 -6.18 23.05
C GLN A 192 -12.78 -4.82 23.16
N LYS A 193 -11.94 -4.69 24.19
CA LYS A 193 -11.14 -3.50 24.45
C LYS A 193 -10.18 -3.23 23.29
N GLU A 194 -10.07 -1.98 22.88
CA GLU A 194 -9.14 -1.57 21.82
C GLU A 194 -7.69 -1.81 22.20
N LEU A 195 -6.88 -2.08 21.18
CA LEU A 195 -5.44 -2.11 21.33
C LEU A 195 -4.93 -0.70 21.65
N LYS A 196 -4.11 -0.60 22.70
CA LYS A 196 -3.51 0.66 23.12
C LYS A 196 -2.36 1.03 22.18
N LEU A 197 -2.26 2.31 21.87
CA LEU A 197 -1.17 2.85 21.07
C LEU A 197 0.17 2.70 21.81
N GLY A 198 1.24 2.40 21.06
CA GLY A 198 2.59 2.19 21.59
C GLY A 198 2.84 0.81 22.20
N ASN A 199 1.85 -0.08 22.22
CA ASN A 199 1.99 -1.42 22.78
C ASN A 199 2.22 -2.49 21.70
N THR A 200 2.90 -3.56 22.09
CA THR A 200 3.11 -4.76 21.27
C THR A 200 2.13 -5.85 21.63
N TYR A 201 1.56 -6.51 20.63
CA TYR A 201 0.55 -7.55 20.77
C TYR A 201 0.94 -8.80 20.01
N ASN A 202 0.55 -9.95 20.56
CA ASN A 202 0.65 -11.24 19.92
C ASN A 202 -0.74 -11.64 19.39
N PHE A 203 -0.79 -12.01 18.12
CA PHE A 203 -1.97 -12.58 17.47
C PHE A 203 -1.73 -14.07 17.24
N THR A 204 -2.67 -14.89 17.70
CA THR A 204 -2.61 -16.34 17.53
C THR A 204 -3.97 -16.85 17.08
N VAL A 205 -3.97 -17.78 16.13
CA VAL A 205 -5.17 -18.51 15.72
C VAL A 205 -4.96 -19.96 16.03
N ILE A 206 -5.95 -20.58 16.68
CA ILE A 206 -5.98 -22.00 16.98
C ILE A 206 -7.08 -22.63 16.14
N ALA A 207 -6.74 -23.63 15.33
CA ALA A 207 -7.70 -24.49 14.68
C ALA A 207 -8.07 -25.63 15.65
N ASN A 208 -9.32 -25.65 16.08
CA ASN A 208 -9.84 -26.71 16.94
C ASN A 208 -10.29 -27.88 16.05
N LYS A 209 -9.79 -29.09 16.30
CA LYS A 209 -10.17 -30.34 15.63
C LYS A 209 -10.74 -31.30 16.69
N ASP A 210 -11.41 -32.37 16.26
CA ASP A 210 -12.09 -33.32 17.19
C ASP A 210 -11.18 -33.90 18.28
N LYS A 211 -9.89 -34.11 17.97
CA LYS A 211 -8.92 -34.77 18.87
C LYS A 211 -7.61 -34.01 19.06
N SER A 212 -7.48 -32.82 18.45
CA SER A 212 -6.23 -32.07 18.46
C SER A 212 -6.47 -30.58 18.29
N LEU A 213 -5.46 -29.81 18.63
CA LEU A 213 -5.39 -28.37 18.39
C LEU A 213 -4.18 -28.10 17.51
N ALA A 214 -4.33 -27.18 16.56
CA ALA A 214 -3.21 -26.68 15.78
C ALA A 214 -3.14 -25.16 15.94
N SER A 215 -2.04 -24.67 16.51
CA SER A 215 -1.83 -23.24 16.77
C SER A 215 -0.92 -22.64 15.73
N SER A 216 -1.28 -21.46 15.23
CA SER A 216 -0.36 -20.62 14.48
C SER A 216 0.85 -20.25 15.34
N GLU A 217 1.96 -19.94 14.69
CA GLU A 217 3.00 -19.14 15.33
C GLU A 217 2.41 -17.77 15.74
N PRO A 218 2.79 -17.21 16.90
CA PRO A 218 2.33 -15.88 17.30
C PRO A 218 2.88 -14.81 16.35
N LEU A 219 1.98 -14.02 15.77
CA LEU A 219 2.36 -12.83 15.03
C LEU A 219 2.49 -11.66 15.99
N VAL A 220 3.69 -11.08 16.07
CA VAL A 220 4.03 -10.00 17.01
C VAL A 220 3.97 -8.65 16.29
N ILE A 221 3.09 -7.76 16.74
CA ILE A 221 2.85 -6.46 16.10
C ILE A 221 2.84 -5.33 17.12
N ILE A 222 3.57 -4.25 16.84
CA ILE A 222 3.42 -2.98 17.56
C ILE A 222 2.31 -2.12 16.96
N VAL A 223 1.39 -1.63 17.79
CA VAL A 223 0.50 -0.53 17.41
C VAL A 223 1.28 0.76 17.59
N LEU A 224 1.49 1.53 16.52
CA LEU A 224 2.37 2.70 16.61
C LEU A 224 1.87 3.74 17.62
N PRO A 225 2.76 4.43 18.35
CA PRO A 225 2.39 5.54 19.25
C PRO A 225 1.69 6.67 18.51
N GLU A 226 0.84 7.41 19.22
CA GLU A 226 0.02 8.50 18.68
C GLU A 226 0.83 9.53 17.87
N LYS A 227 1.99 9.94 18.39
CA LYS A 227 2.86 10.91 17.71
C LYS A 227 3.25 10.44 16.31
N GLU A 228 3.63 9.17 16.16
CA GLU A 228 4.04 8.59 14.89
C GLU A 228 2.85 8.44 13.95
N GLN A 229 1.69 7.99 14.46
CA GLN A 229 0.46 7.93 13.67
C GLN A 229 0.07 9.31 13.13
N ASN A 230 0.15 10.35 13.95
CA ASN A 230 -0.16 11.73 13.56
C ASN A 230 0.84 12.28 12.52
N GLU A 231 2.11 11.89 12.59
CA GLU A 231 3.09 12.22 11.55
C GLU A 231 2.76 11.53 10.23
N ILE A 232 2.44 10.24 10.25
CA ILE A 232 2.08 9.47 9.06
C ILE A 232 0.79 10.01 8.43
N LYS A 233 -0.25 10.22 9.25
CA LYS A 233 -1.53 10.77 8.81
C LYS A 233 -1.36 12.12 8.11
N ARG A 234 -0.52 13.01 8.65
CA ARG A 234 -0.19 14.30 8.01
C ARG A 234 0.50 14.13 6.67
N ARG A 235 1.46 13.19 6.56
CA ARG A 235 2.15 12.91 5.28
C ARG A 235 1.20 12.35 4.24
N VAL A 236 0.36 11.37 4.62
CA VAL A 236 -0.67 10.80 3.74
C VAL A 236 -1.66 11.86 3.28
N GLN A 237 -2.08 12.75 4.18
CA GLN A 237 -2.96 13.86 3.85
C GLN A 237 -2.34 14.79 2.81
N HIS A 238 -1.09 15.23 3.00
CA HIS A 238 -0.40 16.06 2.00
C HIS A 238 -0.33 15.38 0.62
N ILE A 239 -0.05 14.07 0.57
CA ILE A 239 -0.03 13.33 -0.69
C ILE A 239 -1.41 13.30 -1.36
N ASN A 240 -2.47 13.07 -0.59
CA ASN A 240 -3.83 13.07 -1.12
C ASN A 240 -4.25 14.45 -1.67
N GLU A 241 -3.80 15.54 -1.04
CA GLU A 241 -4.07 16.91 -1.47
C GLU A 241 -3.38 17.28 -2.81
N LEU A 242 -2.36 16.53 -3.22
CA LEU A 242 -1.70 16.72 -4.52
C LEU A 242 -2.56 16.24 -5.71
N ASN A 243 -3.62 15.46 -5.45
CA ASN A 243 -4.51 14.93 -6.50
C ASN A 243 -3.75 14.19 -7.63
N LEU A 244 -2.73 13.41 -7.24
CA LEU A 244 -1.92 12.62 -8.17
C LEU A 244 -2.74 11.48 -8.80
N PRO A 245 -2.29 10.91 -9.94
CA PRO A 245 -2.83 9.65 -10.44
C PRO A 245 -2.84 8.59 -9.31
N PRO A 246 -4.00 8.00 -8.98
CA PRO A 246 -4.13 7.19 -7.77
C PRO A 246 -3.19 5.99 -7.70
N ASP A 247 -2.91 5.35 -8.84
CA ASP A 247 -1.98 4.21 -8.88
C ASP A 247 -0.53 4.67 -8.66
N GLU A 248 -0.16 5.84 -9.22
CA GLU A 248 1.16 6.43 -9.00
C GLU A 248 1.36 6.77 -7.51
N ALA A 249 0.38 7.43 -6.90
CA ALA A 249 0.41 7.77 -5.48
C ALA A 249 0.50 6.53 -4.59
N ALA A 250 -0.23 5.46 -4.92
CA ALA A 250 -0.18 4.21 -4.16
C ALA A 250 1.19 3.52 -4.27
N ILE A 251 1.75 3.44 -5.49
CA ILE A 251 3.01 2.73 -5.77
C ILE A 251 4.23 3.44 -5.19
N PHE A 252 4.27 4.77 -5.26
CA PHE A 252 5.47 5.53 -4.91
C PHE A 252 5.33 6.23 -3.55
N ASP A 253 4.27 7.01 -3.38
CA ASP A 253 4.18 7.96 -2.26
C ASP A 253 3.67 7.29 -0.99
N LEU A 254 2.49 6.66 -1.04
CA LEU A 254 1.89 5.98 0.10
C LEU A 254 2.72 4.75 0.50
N HIS A 255 3.19 3.98 -0.48
CA HIS A 255 4.09 2.86 -0.23
C HIS A 255 5.36 3.29 0.51
N ALA A 256 6.04 4.35 0.06
CA ALA A 256 7.23 4.86 0.75
C ALA A 256 6.92 5.33 2.17
N ILE A 257 5.80 6.04 2.38
CA ILE A 257 5.39 6.50 3.71
C ILE A 257 5.18 5.31 4.64
N TYR A 258 4.38 4.32 4.25
CA TYR A 258 4.07 3.16 5.08
C TYR A 258 5.29 2.26 5.31
N MET A 259 6.02 1.90 4.25
CA MET A 259 7.18 1.01 4.36
C MET A 259 8.36 1.65 5.10
N SER A 260 8.43 2.98 5.20
CA SER A 260 9.43 3.64 6.05
C SER A 260 9.31 3.26 7.53
N ARG A 261 8.11 2.87 7.96
CA ARG A 261 7.77 2.47 9.33
C ARG A 261 7.37 1.00 9.45
N ASN A 262 7.65 0.19 8.43
CA ASN A 262 7.29 -1.23 8.37
C ASN A 262 5.78 -1.51 8.48
N LEU A 263 4.95 -0.55 8.06
CA LEU A 263 3.49 -0.64 8.02
C LEU A 263 3.06 -1.46 6.79
N LEU A 264 3.42 -2.74 6.80
CA LEU A 264 3.17 -3.66 5.69
C LEU A 264 1.67 -3.84 5.43
N ASN A 265 0.86 -3.83 6.50
CA ASN A 265 -0.59 -3.93 6.40
C ASN A 265 -1.19 -2.76 5.62
N GLU A 266 -0.85 -1.53 6.01
CA GLU A 266 -1.33 -0.31 5.36
C GLU A 266 -0.83 -0.19 3.91
N ALA A 267 0.39 -0.64 3.64
CA ALA A 267 0.93 -0.69 2.28
C ALA A 267 0.14 -1.67 1.39
N ILE A 268 -0.16 -2.88 1.89
CA ILE A 268 -0.98 -3.86 1.16
C ILE A 268 -2.40 -3.33 0.95
N GLU A 269 -3.06 -2.82 1.99
CA GLU A 269 -4.42 -2.29 1.89
C GLU A 269 -4.54 -1.14 0.87
N ALA A 270 -3.55 -0.23 0.84
CA ALA A 270 -3.52 0.86 -0.14
C ALA A 270 -3.41 0.35 -1.58
N LEU A 271 -2.61 -0.70 -1.82
CA LEU A 271 -2.45 -1.32 -3.15
C LEU A 271 -3.68 -2.16 -3.53
N GLU A 272 -4.23 -2.95 -2.61
CA GLU A 272 -5.47 -3.72 -2.79
C GLU A 272 -6.64 -2.81 -3.14
N ALA A 273 -6.76 -1.64 -2.51
CA ALA A 273 -7.80 -0.66 -2.84
C ALA A 273 -7.72 -0.19 -4.30
N ARG A 274 -6.50 -0.09 -4.87
CA ARG A 274 -6.30 0.24 -6.29
C ARG A 274 -6.65 -0.92 -7.22
N VAL A 275 -6.32 -2.14 -6.82
CA VAL A 275 -6.74 -3.36 -7.54
C VAL A 275 -8.26 -3.48 -7.55
N ALA A 276 -8.92 -3.29 -6.42
CA ALA A 276 -10.38 -3.30 -6.29
C ALA A 276 -11.04 -2.17 -7.11
N ALA A 277 -10.36 -1.03 -7.27
CA ALA A 277 -10.79 0.06 -8.15
C ALA A 277 -10.56 -0.22 -9.66
N GLY A 278 -10.10 -1.42 -10.03
CA GLY A 278 -9.97 -1.86 -11.41
C GLY A 278 -8.69 -1.41 -12.12
N SER A 279 -7.63 -1.08 -11.38
CA SER A 279 -6.33 -0.73 -11.98
C SER A 279 -5.87 -1.77 -13.00
N GLN A 280 -5.26 -1.30 -14.08
CA GLN A 280 -4.60 -2.13 -15.10
C GLN A 280 -3.08 -1.88 -15.14
N ASN A 281 -2.53 -1.24 -14.11
CA ASN A 281 -1.12 -0.89 -14.04
C ASN A 281 -0.30 -2.13 -13.61
N PRO A 282 0.57 -2.71 -14.47
CA PRO A 282 1.35 -3.89 -14.11
C PRO A 282 2.25 -3.67 -12.90
N THR A 283 2.77 -2.45 -12.71
CA THR A 283 3.62 -2.11 -11.57
C THR A 283 2.88 -2.19 -10.24
N LEU A 284 1.59 -1.84 -10.22
CA LEU A 284 0.77 -1.97 -9.02
C LEU A 284 0.70 -3.43 -8.54
N TYR A 285 0.38 -4.34 -9.46
CA TYR A 285 0.27 -5.76 -9.16
C TYR A 285 1.62 -6.37 -8.76
N ARG A 286 2.71 -5.97 -9.42
CA ARG A 286 4.06 -6.41 -9.03
C ARG A 286 4.41 -5.95 -7.62
N VAL A 287 4.20 -4.66 -7.29
CA VAL A 287 4.51 -4.13 -5.96
C VAL A 287 3.65 -4.81 -4.90
N LEU A 288 2.37 -5.06 -5.18
CA LEU A 288 1.50 -5.82 -4.28
C LEU A 288 1.99 -7.26 -4.06
N ALA A 289 2.41 -7.95 -5.13
CA ALA A 289 3.01 -9.27 -5.05
C ALA A 289 4.30 -9.27 -4.19
N ASP A 290 5.17 -8.27 -4.37
CA ASP A 290 6.36 -8.10 -3.53
C ASP A 290 5.97 -7.97 -2.05
N ARG A 291 4.92 -7.20 -1.74
CA ARG A 291 4.44 -7.02 -0.36
C ARG A 291 3.89 -8.31 0.24
N TYR A 292 3.12 -9.08 -0.52
CA TYR A 292 2.66 -10.40 -0.06
C TYR A 292 3.83 -11.36 0.17
N LEU A 293 4.85 -11.33 -0.68
CA LEU A 293 6.03 -12.15 -0.47
C LEU A 293 6.83 -11.72 0.77
N GLU A 294 6.89 -10.41 1.05
CA GLU A 294 7.44 -9.91 2.32
C GLU A 294 6.65 -10.39 3.54
N ALA A 295 5.33 -10.58 3.38
CA ALA A 295 4.45 -11.17 4.38
C ALA A 295 4.46 -12.71 4.42
N TRP A 296 5.37 -13.37 3.69
CA TRP A 296 5.43 -14.85 3.57
C TRP A 296 4.17 -15.49 3.01
N LEU A 297 3.51 -14.81 2.07
CA LEU A 297 2.32 -15.28 1.36
C LEU A 297 2.62 -15.55 -0.13
N PRO A 298 3.32 -16.66 -0.45
CA PRO A 298 3.77 -16.94 -1.81
C PRO A 298 2.61 -17.21 -2.79
N ASN A 299 1.47 -17.70 -2.32
CA ASN A 299 0.31 -17.95 -3.18
C ASN A 299 -0.34 -16.64 -3.67
N GLU A 300 -0.51 -15.67 -2.78
CA GLU A 300 -1.00 -14.33 -3.06
C GLU A 300 -0.02 -13.57 -3.95
N ALA A 301 1.28 -13.70 -3.66
CA ALA A 301 2.33 -13.16 -4.49
C ALA A 301 2.26 -13.74 -5.92
N LEU A 302 2.16 -15.07 -6.07
CA LEU A 302 2.07 -15.74 -7.36
C LEU A 302 0.88 -15.25 -8.19
N ARG A 303 -0.31 -15.16 -7.57
CA ARG A 303 -1.52 -14.66 -8.24
C ARG A 303 -1.31 -13.25 -8.79
N ASN A 304 -0.73 -12.36 -7.98
CA ASN A 304 -0.50 -10.98 -8.36
C ASN A 304 0.63 -10.81 -9.39
N TYR A 305 1.73 -11.57 -9.28
CA TYR A 305 2.77 -11.58 -10.31
C TYR A 305 2.25 -12.10 -11.65
N ASN A 306 1.40 -13.12 -11.67
CA ASN A 306 0.79 -13.61 -12.91
C ASN A 306 -0.07 -12.53 -13.58
N VAL A 307 -0.87 -11.77 -12.82
CA VAL A 307 -1.62 -10.63 -13.36
C VAL A 307 -0.66 -9.54 -13.88
N ALA A 308 0.37 -9.19 -13.11
CA ALA A 308 1.38 -8.22 -13.51
C ALA A 308 2.09 -8.63 -14.81
N ASN A 309 2.41 -9.92 -14.97
CA ASN A 309 3.07 -10.49 -16.15
C ASN A 309 2.21 -10.29 -17.41
N GLU A 310 0.93 -10.65 -17.32
CA GLU A 310 -0.01 -10.50 -18.42
C GLU A 310 -0.22 -9.03 -18.80
N LEU A 311 -0.37 -8.14 -17.81
CA LEU A 311 -0.50 -6.71 -18.04
C LEU A 311 0.76 -6.10 -18.66
N ALA A 312 1.95 -6.46 -18.16
CA ALA A 312 3.23 -5.96 -18.66
C ALA A 312 3.49 -6.40 -20.11
N LYS A 313 3.15 -7.64 -20.47
CA LYS A 313 3.21 -8.14 -21.86
C LYS A 313 2.26 -7.36 -22.76
N ARG A 314 1.00 -7.18 -22.34
CA ARG A 314 -0.02 -6.42 -23.10
C ARG A 314 0.39 -4.98 -23.33
N SER A 315 0.95 -4.32 -22.31
CA SER A 315 1.41 -2.94 -22.41
C SER A 315 2.81 -2.80 -23.00
N ARG A 316 3.48 -3.90 -23.38
CA ARG A 316 4.88 -3.95 -23.85
C ARG A 316 5.86 -3.25 -22.91
N ASN A 317 5.61 -3.32 -21.61
CA ASN A 317 6.48 -2.73 -20.58
C ASN A 317 7.58 -3.75 -20.23
N LEU A 318 8.66 -3.75 -21.01
CA LEU A 318 9.75 -4.72 -20.90
C LEU A 318 10.51 -4.61 -19.57
N ASP A 319 10.70 -3.39 -19.06
CA ASP A 319 11.36 -3.17 -17.76
C ASP A 319 10.55 -3.76 -16.61
N GLU A 320 9.24 -3.59 -16.64
CA GLU A 320 8.37 -4.16 -15.62
C GLU A 320 8.25 -5.67 -15.76
N LEU A 321 8.16 -6.18 -16.99
CA LEU A 321 8.15 -7.61 -17.27
C LEU A 321 9.40 -8.31 -16.70
N ALA A 322 10.58 -7.70 -16.84
CA ALA A 322 11.81 -8.23 -16.27
C ALA A 322 11.75 -8.35 -14.73
N LYS A 323 11.23 -7.33 -14.04
CA LYS A 323 11.06 -7.36 -12.58
C LYS A 323 10.02 -8.38 -12.14
N VAL A 324 8.92 -8.52 -12.90
CA VAL A 324 7.88 -9.52 -12.63
C VAL A 324 8.47 -10.93 -12.76
N GLN A 325 9.27 -11.19 -13.79
CA GLN A 325 9.89 -12.51 -13.98
C GLN A 325 10.88 -12.85 -12.85
N GLN A 326 11.62 -11.87 -12.34
CA GLN A 326 12.45 -12.07 -11.15
C GLN A 326 11.61 -12.48 -9.92
N GLY A 327 10.46 -11.80 -9.71
CA GLY A 327 9.53 -12.14 -8.64
C GLY A 327 8.93 -13.54 -8.78
N LEU A 328 8.51 -13.93 -10.00
CA LEU A 328 8.00 -15.28 -10.29
C LEU A 328 9.04 -16.36 -9.98
N ASN A 329 10.28 -16.18 -10.46
CA ASN A 329 11.36 -17.14 -10.19
C ASN A 329 11.64 -17.30 -8.69
N LEU A 330 11.54 -16.20 -7.93
CA LEU A 330 11.69 -16.24 -6.48
C LEU A 330 10.55 -17.02 -5.81
N VAL A 331 9.30 -16.82 -6.23
CA VAL A 331 8.15 -17.58 -5.73
C VAL A 331 8.26 -19.07 -6.08
N GLU A 332 8.68 -19.40 -7.29
CA GLU A 332 8.90 -20.80 -7.72
C GLU A 332 9.94 -21.51 -6.84
N SER A 333 11.00 -20.80 -6.42
CA SER A 333 12.03 -21.36 -5.55
C SER A 333 11.51 -21.75 -4.15
N TYR A 334 10.42 -21.13 -3.68
CA TYR A 334 9.75 -21.53 -2.44
C TYR A 334 8.90 -22.79 -2.60
N ASN A 335 8.26 -22.94 -3.77
CA ASN A 335 7.37 -24.08 -4.05
C ASN A 335 8.15 -25.34 -4.45
N HIS A 336 9.41 -25.22 -4.88
CA HIS A 336 10.29 -26.34 -5.24
C HIS A 336 11.69 -26.16 -4.63
N PRO A 337 11.86 -26.38 -3.31
CA PRO A 337 13.18 -26.27 -2.68
C PRO A 337 14.13 -27.28 -3.33
N PRO A 338 15.40 -26.92 -3.59
CA PRO A 338 16.37 -27.83 -4.17
C PRO A 338 16.45 -29.10 -3.32
N THR A 339 16.27 -30.26 -3.95
CA THR A 339 16.49 -31.57 -3.31
C THR A 339 17.89 -31.58 -2.71
N ARG A 340 17.99 -31.74 -1.39
CA ARG A 340 19.27 -31.95 -0.71
C ARG A 340 19.93 -33.18 -1.35
N ILE A 341 20.96 -32.96 -2.16
CA ILE A 341 21.84 -34.04 -2.60
C ILE A 341 22.58 -34.52 -1.36
N ASN A 342 22.32 -35.75 -0.96
CA ASN A 342 22.97 -36.37 0.18
C ASN A 342 24.47 -36.54 -0.17
N PRO A 343 25.42 -35.98 0.61
CA PRO A 343 26.85 -36.09 0.33
C PRO A 343 27.36 -37.55 0.25
N ALA A 344 26.58 -38.51 0.75
CA ALA A 344 26.86 -39.94 0.70
C ALA A 344 26.56 -40.60 -0.68
N GLN A 345 26.19 -39.84 -1.71
CA GLN A 345 25.94 -40.35 -3.08
C GLN A 345 27.03 -39.95 -4.09
N LYS A 346 28.26 -39.69 -3.64
CA LYS A 346 29.42 -39.52 -4.53
C LYS A 346 30.37 -40.69 -4.46
#